data_AF-A0A958AWP9-F1
#
_entry.id   AF-A0A958AWP9-F1
#
_cell.length_a   1.000
_cell.length_b   1.000
_cell.length_c   1.000
_cell.angle_alpha   90.00
_cell.angle_beta   90.00
_cell.angle_gamma   90.00
#
_symmetry.space_group_name_H-M   'P 1'
#
loop_
_entity.id
_entity.type
_entity.pdbx_description
1 polymer ?
#
loop_
_entity_poly.entity_id
_entity_poly.type
_entity_poly.pdbx_seq_one_letter_code
_entity_poly.pdbx_strand_id
1 'polypeptide(L)'
;YLIVLGFCLLCLIGLWQFWRLADMQLRVALGVLILIIGLLLPFPILRYFLTFNILETGQGRHILYPAAQAIPLLLMLGWLTFIDGSAAQVETKVQNLQSKTRTTHYALRTTLYTLPPLALLIWSLLQLTLMTRAYPDPLPVQTTTFNPASIPQPLKQNFGNDIQLLGYDFQPDPDQAIINLTLFWQALNPV
;
A
#
# COMPACT_ATOMS: atom_id res chain seq x y z
N TYR A 1 -17.06 3.19 -2.53
CA TYR A 1 -16.71 1.75 -2.48
C TYR A 1 -17.20 1.01 -3.72
N LEU A 2 -18.52 1.00 -4.01
CA LEU A 2 -19.09 0.27 -5.18
C LEU A 2 -18.44 0.60 -6.53
N ILE A 3 -18.12 1.87 -6.80
CA ILE A 3 -17.45 2.29 -8.04
C ILE A 3 -16.08 1.61 -8.19
N VAL A 4 -15.29 1.57 -7.12
CA VAL A 4 -13.96 0.93 -7.09
C VAL A 4 -14.10 -0.57 -7.33
N LEU A 5 -15.09 -1.21 -6.70
CA LEU A 5 -15.35 -2.63 -6.87
C LEU A 5 -15.76 -2.95 -8.32
N GLY A 6 -16.63 -2.14 -8.91
CA GLY A 6 -16.99 -2.22 -10.32
C GLY A 6 -15.78 -2.07 -11.25
N PHE A 7 -14.91 -1.09 -10.99
CA PHE A 7 -13.65 -0.92 -11.73
C PHE A 7 -12.75 -2.14 -11.61
N CYS A 8 -12.52 -2.66 -10.41
CA CYS A 8 -11.72 -3.87 -10.20
C CYS A 8 -12.30 -5.06 -10.97
N LEU A 9 -13.63 -5.23 -10.98
CA LEU A 9 -14.29 -6.30 -11.71
C LEU A 9 -14.07 -6.17 -13.23
N LEU A 10 -14.19 -4.97 -13.79
CA LEU A 10 -13.87 -4.70 -15.20
C LEU A 10 -12.40 -5.02 -15.53
N CYS A 11 -11.48 -4.61 -14.67
CA CYS A 11 -10.06 -4.94 -14.83
C CYS A 11 -9.81 -6.45 -14.78
N LEU A 12 -10.50 -7.19 -13.91
CA LEU A 12 -10.39 -8.66 -13.85
C LEU A 12 -10.93 -9.33 -15.12
N ILE A 13 -12.03 -8.83 -15.69
CA ILE A 13 -12.55 -9.30 -16.98
C ILE A 13 -11.51 -9.08 -18.08
N GLY A 14 -10.94 -7.89 -18.16
CA GLY A 14 -9.90 -7.60 -19.15
C GLY A 14 -8.63 -8.42 -18.92
N LEU A 15 -8.21 -8.61 -17.67
CA LEU A 15 -7.05 -9.43 -17.33
C LEU A 15 -7.26 -10.89 -17.74
N TRP A 16 -8.47 -11.42 -17.58
CA TRP A 16 -8.85 -12.74 -18.09
C TRP A 16 -8.76 -12.82 -19.61
N GLN A 17 -9.24 -11.80 -20.33
CA GLN A 17 -9.11 -11.73 -21.79
C GLN A 17 -7.64 -11.66 -22.20
N PHE A 18 -6.84 -10.82 -21.54
CA PHE A 18 -5.41 -10.69 -21.77
C PHE A 18 -4.69 -12.02 -21.56
N TRP A 19 -4.99 -12.74 -20.49
CA TRP A 19 -4.41 -14.06 -20.22
C TRP A 19 -4.63 -15.04 -21.38
N ARG A 20 -5.83 -15.05 -21.97
CA ARG A 20 -6.16 -15.92 -23.11
C ARG A 20 -5.39 -15.54 -24.38
N LEU A 21 -5.10 -14.26 -24.58
CA LEU A 21 -4.40 -13.74 -25.76
C LEU A 21 -2.88 -13.71 -25.59
N ALA A 22 -2.39 -13.67 -24.36
CA ALA A 22 -0.97 -13.57 -24.03
C ALA A 22 -0.19 -14.81 -24.49
N ASP A 23 1.06 -14.59 -24.88
CA ASP A 23 2.01 -15.64 -25.17
C ASP A 23 2.43 -16.39 -23.89
N MET A 24 3.18 -17.48 -24.05
CA MET A 24 3.58 -18.31 -22.90
C MET A 24 4.46 -17.54 -21.90
N GLN A 25 5.35 -16.66 -22.40
CA GLN A 25 6.26 -15.89 -21.55
C GLN A 25 5.49 -14.88 -20.68
N LEU A 26 4.57 -14.12 -21.26
CA LEU A 26 3.73 -13.17 -20.51
C LEU A 26 2.80 -13.89 -19.54
N ARG A 27 2.23 -15.05 -19.92
CA ARG A 27 1.42 -15.85 -19.00
C ARG A 27 2.21 -16.28 -17.77
N VAL A 28 3.46 -16.72 -17.93
CA VAL A 28 4.32 -17.05 -16.79
C VAL A 28 4.55 -15.82 -15.92
N ALA A 29 4.87 -14.66 -16.50
CA ALA A 29 5.05 -13.42 -15.75
C ALA A 29 3.78 -12.99 -14.98
N LEU A 30 2.62 -13.04 -15.61
CA LEU A 30 1.32 -12.79 -14.98
C LEU A 30 1.04 -13.80 -13.85
N GLY A 31 1.34 -15.07 -14.09
CA GLY A 31 1.18 -16.14 -13.10
C GLY A 31 2.04 -15.89 -11.85
N VAL A 32 3.28 -15.43 -12.03
CA VAL A 32 4.15 -15.02 -10.92
C VAL A 32 3.57 -13.83 -10.16
N LEU A 33 3.07 -12.79 -10.85
CA LEU A 33 2.44 -11.64 -10.18
C LEU A 33 1.19 -12.05 -9.39
N ILE A 34 0.32 -12.89 -9.96
CA ILE A 34 -0.86 -13.43 -9.29
C ILE A 34 -0.44 -14.27 -8.08
N LEU A 35 0.59 -15.11 -8.21
CA LEU A 35 1.13 -15.92 -7.12
C LEU A 35 1.67 -15.05 -5.98
N ILE A 36 2.42 -13.98 -6.28
CA ILE A 36 2.93 -13.02 -5.29
C ILE A 36 1.76 -12.42 -4.50
N ILE A 37 0.70 -11.98 -5.18
CA ILE A 37 -0.49 -11.42 -4.51
C ILE A 37 -1.18 -12.50 -3.66
N GLY A 38 -1.42 -13.68 -4.24
CA GLY A 38 -2.10 -14.79 -3.56
C GLY A 38 -1.35 -15.28 -2.32
N LEU A 39 -0.01 -15.21 -2.32
CA LEU A 39 0.82 -15.61 -1.20
C LEU A 39 0.91 -14.51 -0.12
N LEU A 40 1.02 -13.23 -0.50
CA LEU A 40 1.30 -12.15 0.45
C LEU A 40 0.05 -11.48 1.02
N LEU A 41 -1.06 -11.42 0.27
CA LEU A 41 -2.30 -10.77 0.71
C LEU A 41 -3.01 -11.47 1.89
N PRO A 42 -2.98 -12.80 2.06
CA PRO A 42 -3.62 -13.45 3.19
C PRO A 42 -2.99 -13.09 4.55
N PHE A 43 -1.68 -12.81 4.60
CA PHE A 43 -0.98 -12.50 5.85
C PHE A 43 -1.55 -11.30 6.63
N PRO A 44 -1.74 -10.10 6.05
CA PRO A 44 -2.34 -8.98 6.77
C PRO A 44 -3.80 -9.24 7.14
N ILE A 45 -4.54 -9.97 6.31
CA ILE A 45 -5.94 -10.33 6.61
C ILE A 45 -5.97 -11.23 7.83
N LEU A 46 -5.18 -12.30 7.82
CA LEU A 46 -5.03 -13.23 8.94
C LEU A 46 -4.58 -12.49 10.20
N ARG A 47 -3.56 -11.63 10.09
CA ARG A 47 -3.05 -10.85 11.23
C ARG A 47 -4.12 -9.92 11.80
N TYR A 48 -4.89 -9.24 10.95
CA TYR A 48 -6.01 -8.41 11.40
C TYR A 48 -7.05 -9.22 12.18
N PHE A 49 -7.40 -10.42 11.72
CA PHE A 49 -8.33 -11.29 12.43
C PHE A 49 -7.77 -11.85 13.75
N LEU A 50 -6.45 -11.98 13.87
CA LEU A 50 -5.82 -12.43 15.11
C LEU A 50 -5.71 -11.31 16.16
N THR A 51 -5.43 -10.07 15.73
CA THR A 51 -5.15 -8.96 16.67
C THR A 51 -6.34 -8.02 16.87
N PHE A 52 -7.28 -7.98 15.92
CA PHE A 52 -8.33 -6.95 15.80
C PHE A 52 -7.78 -5.51 15.88
N ASN A 53 -6.49 -5.32 15.62
CA ASN A 53 -5.77 -4.06 15.76
C ASN A 53 -5.13 -3.66 14.43
N ILE A 54 -5.62 -2.57 13.85
CA ILE A 54 -5.19 -2.05 12.55
C ILE A 54 -3.72 -1.58 12.61
N LEU A 55 -3.30 -0.96 13.72
CA LEU A 55 -1.94 -0.45 13.88
C LEU A 55 -0.93 -1.60 13.93
N GLU A 56 -1.28 -2.67 14.65
CA GLU A 56 -0.45 -3.87 14.74
C GLU A 56 -0.39 -4.61 13.40
N THR A 57 -1.51 -4.69 12.68
CA THR A 57 -1.55 -5.23 11.30
C THR A 57 -0.61 -4.46 10.38
N GLY A 58 -0.53 -3.14 10.55
CA GLY A 58 0.35 -2.25 9.79
C GLY A 58 1.84 -2.48 10.02
N GLN A 59 2.27 -3.06 11.15
CA GLN A 59 3.70 -3.32 11.41
C GLN A 59 4.29 -4.38 10.46
N GLY A 60 3.46 -5.24 9.88
CA GLY A 60 3.87 -6.23 8.86
C GLY A 60 3.89 -5.71 7.42
N ARG A 61 3.66 -4.40 7.20
CA ARG A 61 3.48 -3.80 5.87
C ARG A 61 4.64 -4.03 4.89
N HIS A 62 5.83 -4.32 5.39
CA HIS A 62 6.99 -4.58 4.54
C HIS A 62 6.82 -5.83 3.66
N ILE A 63 6.08 -6.83 4.17
CA ILE A 63 5.72 -8.04 3.41
C ILE A 63 4.76 -7.71 2.25
N LEU A 64 4.04 -6.59 2.33
CA LEU A 64 3.06 -6.19 1.32
C LEU A 64 3.64 -5.36 0.18
N TYR A 65 4.87 -4.84 0.29
CA TYR A 65 5.45 -4.02 -0.79
C TYR A 65 5.44 -4.73 -2.16
N PRO A 66 5.82 -6.01 -2.29
CA PRO A 66 5.76 -6.70 -3.57
C PRO A 66 4.33 -6.85 -4.10
N ALA A 67 3.37 -7.21 -3.25
CA ALA A 67 1.97 -7.33 -3.63
C ALA A 67 1.35 -5.98 -4.02
N ALA A 68 1.71 -4.92 -3.30
CA ALA A 68 1.26 -3.56 -3.55
C ALA A 68 1.72 -3.04 -4.93
N GLN A 69 2.86 -3.53 -5.46
CA GLN A 69 3.31 -3.22 -6.81
C GLN A 69 2.62 -4.09 -7.87
N ALA A 70 2.40 -5.38 -7.57
CA ALA A 70 1.78 -6.32 -8.49
C ALA A 70 0.31 -5.98 -8.79
N ILE A 71 -0.46 -5.55 -7.78
CA ILE A 71 -1.90 -5.21 -7.93
C ILE A 71 -2.15 -4.13 -8.99
N PRO A 72 -1.57 -2.92 -8.91
CA PRO A 72 -1.83 -1.86 -9.89
C PRO A 72 -1.33 -2.23 -11.29
N LEU A 73 -0.24 -3.01 -11.42
CA LEU A 73 0.22 -3.51 -12.72
C LEU A 73 -0.82 -4.43 -13.36
N LEU A 74 -1.34 -5.40 -12.62
CA LEU A 74 -2.38 -6.32 -13.13
C LEU A 74 -3.68 -5.59 -13.46
N LEU A 75 -4.10 -4.65 -12.59
CA LEU A 75 -5.30 -3.84 -12.83
C LEU A 75 -5.14 -2.96 -14.07
N MET A 76 -3.97 -2.35 -14.28
CA MET A 76 -3.69 -1.53 -15.46
C MET A 76 -3.70 -2.37 -16.74
N LEU A 77 -3.05 -3.53 -16.75
CA LEU A 77 -3.05 -4.45 -17.90
C LEU A 77 -4.45 -4.95 -18.24
N GLY A 78 -5.22 -5.32 -17.21
CA GLY A 78 -6.61 -5.70 -17.38
C GLY A 78 -7.48 -4.57 -17.94
N TRP A 79 -7.29 -3.35 -17.45
CA TRP A 79 -8.01 -2.19 -17.96
C TRP A 79 -7.71 -1.90 -19.44
N LEU A 80 -6.43 -1.89 -19.83
CA LEU A 80 -6.01 -1.62 -21.21
C LEU A 80 -6.65 -2.62 -22.19
N THR A 81 -6.62 -3.90 -21.83
CA THR A 81 -7.15 -4.99 -22.66
C THR A 81 -8.67 -4.98 -22.73
N PHE A 82 -9.35 -4.60 -21.64
CA PHE A 82 -10.80 -4.41 -21.65
C PHE A 82 -11.23 -3.30 -22.63
N ILE A 83 -10.51 -2.16 -22.65
CA ILE A 83 -10.78 -1.08 -23.61
C ILE A 83 -10.55 -1.55 -25.04
N ASP A 84 -9.42 -2.21 -25.30
CA ASP A 84 -9.07 -2.67 -26.65
C ASP A 84 -10.09 -3.68 -27.20
N GLY A 85 -10.51 -4.64 -26.38
CA GLY A 85 -11.53 -5.62 -26.76
C GLY A 85 -12.88 -4.96 -27.06
N SER A 86 -13.25 -3.96 -26.26
CA SER A 86 -14.48 -3.18 -26.48
C SER A 86 -14.40 -2.34 -27.76
N ALA A 87 -13.24 -1.74 -28.04
CA ALA A 87 -13.01 -0.94 -29.24
C ALA A 87 -13.07 -1.77 -30.53
N ALA A 88 -12.48 -2.98 -30.54
CA ALA A 88 -12.49 -3.86 -31.69
C ALA A 88 -13.90 -4.35 -32.08
N GLN A 89 -14.76 -4.61 -31.09
CA GLN A 89 -16.17 -4.95 -31.32
C GLN A 89 -16.99 -3.78 -31.86
N VAL A 90 -16.68 -2.55 -31.44
CA VAL A 90 -17.34 -1.35 -31.96
C VAL A 90 -16.89 -1.06 -33.38
N GLU A 91 -15.60 -1.20 -33.69
CA GLU A 91 -15.05 -0.92 -35.02
C GLU A 91 -15.62 -1.84 -36.10
N THR A 92 -15.82 -3.13 -35.82
CA THR A 92 -16.49 -4.05 -36.76
C THR A 92 -17.96 -3.66 -37.01
N LYS A 93 -18.65 -3.12 -36.01
CA LYS A 93 -20.03 -2.63 -36.17
C LYS A 93 -20.10 -1.27 -36.88
N VAL A 94 -19.10 -0.41 -36.66
CA VAL A 94 -19.00 0.95 -37.22
C VAL A 94 -18.46 0.96 -38.65
N GLN A 95 -17.58 0.03 -39.05
CA GLN A 95 -17.17 -0.13 -40.45
C GLN A 95 -18.37 -0.40 -41.38
N ASN A 96 -19.43 -1.04 -40.87
CA ASN A 96 -20.68 -1.21 -41.59
C ASN A 96 -21.55 0.08 -41.65
N LEU A 97 -21.21 1.12 -40.87
CA LEU A 97 -22.02 2.32 -40.68
C LEU A 97 -21.33 3.65 -41.07
N GLN A 98 -20.01 3.72 -41.23
CA GLN A 98 -19.33 5.02 -41.32
C GLN A 98 -18.29 5.16 -42.43
N SER A 99 -18.77 5.76 -43.53
CA SER A 99 -17.98 6.54 -44.48
C SER A 99 -17.79 8.02 -44.06
N LYS A 100 -18.25 8.49 -42.88
CA LYS A 100 -18.37 9.94 -42.62
C LYS A 100 -17.77 10.54 -41.32
N THR A 101 -17.20 9.80 -40.37
CA THR A 101 -16.73 10.42 -39.10
C THR A 101 -15.49 9.76 -38.50
N ARG A 102 -14.29 10.10 -39.01
CA ARG A 102 -12.99 9.58 -38.53
C ARG A 102 -12.37 10.36 -37.35
N THR A 103 -12.78 11.60 -37.10
CA THR A 103 -12.09 12.49 -36.15
C THR A 103 -12.50 12.32 -34.69
N THR A 104 -13.73 11.89 -34.40
CA THR A 104 -14.23 11.72 -33.02
C THR A 104 -13.68 10.48 -32.30
N HIS A 105 -13.24 9.46 -33.03
CA HIS A 105 -12.77 8.21 -32.44
C HIS A 105 -11.43 8.33 -31.69
N TYR A 106 -10.52 9.18 -32.16
CA TYR A 106 -9.20 9.31 -31.52
C TYR A 106 -9.27 9.97 -30.14
N ALA A 107 -10.08 11.02 -29.98
CA ALA A 107 -10.20 11.75 -28.71
C ALA A 107 -10.85 10.90 -27.59
N LEU A 108 -11.81 10.05 -27.94
CA LEU A 108 -12.47 9.18 -26.97
C LEU A 108 -11.53 8.06 -26.50
N ARG A 109 -10.72 7.51 -27.43
CA ARG A 109 -9.75 6.46 -27.15
C ARG A 109 -8.62 6.95 -26.23
N THR A 110 -8.06 8.12 -26.52
CA THR A 110 -7.00 8.71 -25.66
C THR A 110 -7.49 8.99 -24.25
N THR A 111 -8.72 9.50 -24.11
CA THR A 111 -9.31 9.78 -22.79
C THR A 111 -9.50 8.50 -21.97
N LEU A 112 -9.95 7.41 -22.58
CA LEU A 112 -10.15 6.12 -21.90
C LEU A 112 -8.83 5.48 -21.40
N TYR A 113 -7.72 5.68 -22.11
CA TYR A 113 -6.42 5.16 -21.67
C TYR A 113 -5.78 5.95 -20.55
N THR A 114 -5.86 7.28 -20.59
CA THR A 114 -5.10 8.15 -19.67
C THR A 114 -5.82 8.39 -18.34
N LEU A 115 -7.16 8.44 -18.36
CA LEU A 115 -7.96 8.86 -17.22
C LEU A 115 -7.88 7.86 -16.04
N PRO A 116 -7.87 6.54 -16.24
CA PRO A 116 -7.83 5.59 -15.12
C PRO A 116 -6.47 5.47 -14.42
N PRO A 117 -5.32 5.43 -15.12
CA PRO A 117 -4.01 5.57 -14.47
C PRO A 117 -3.88 6.89 -13.70
N LEU A 118 -4.39 7.99 -14.26
CA LEU A 118 -4.39 9.30 -13.60
C LEU A 118 -5.25 9.27 -12.32
N ALA A 119 -6.44 8.67 -12.39
CA ALA A 119 -7.33 8.51 -11.24
C ALA A 119 -6.69 7.65 -10.14
N LEU A 120 -6.02 6.55 -10.49
CA LEU A 120 -5.28 5.70 -9.54
C LEU A 120 -4.09 6.45 -8.91
N LEU A 121 -3.37 7.26 -9.68
CA LEU A 121 -2.28 8.09 -9.18
C LEU A 121 -2.80 9.15 -8.19
N ILE A 122 -3.84 9.88 -8.57
CA ILE A 122 -4.48 10.88 -7.71
C ILE A 122 -4.99 10.23 -6.43
N TRP A 123 -5.64 9.07 -6.53
CA TRP A 123 -6.11 8.31 -5.37
C TRP A 123 -4.96 7.88 -4.46
N SER A 124 -3.86 7.41 -5.04
CA SER A 124 -2.67 6.99 -4.28
C SER A 124 -2.01 8.17 -3.55
N LEU A 125 -1.91 9.33 -4.19
CA LEU A 125 -1.42 10.57 -3.58
C LEU A 125 -2.33 11.06 -2.45
N LEU A 126 -3.65 10.95 -2.63
CA LEU A 126 -4.63 11.25 -1.59
C LEU A 126 -4.46 10.30 -0.39
N GLN A 127 -4.33 9.00 -0.62
CA GLN A 127 -4.10 8.02 0.44
C GLN A 127 -2.78 8.30 1.18
N LEU A 128 -1.71 8.60 0.46
CA LEU A 128 -0.43 8.97 1.06
C LEU A 128 -0.58 10.22 1.92
N THR A 129 -1.31 11.24 1.46
CA THR A 129 -1.56 12.47 2.21
C THR A 129 -2.41 12.22 3.47
N LEU A 130 -3.39 11.33 3.39
CA LEU A 130 -4.18 10.93 4.55
C LEU A 130 -3.33 10.14 5.55
N MET A 131 -2.48 9.24 5.06
CA MET A 131 -1.53 8.52 5.90
C MET A 131 -0.57 9.49 6.59
N THR A 132 0.08 10.41 5.88
CA THR A 132 1.03 11.34 6.51
C THR A 132 0.39 12.22 7.59
N ARG A 133 -0.92 12.50 7.50
CA ARG A 133 -1.66 13.21 8.55
C ARG A 133 -2.11 12.33 9.72
N ALA A 134 -2.38 11.06 9.48
CA ALA A 134 -2.85 10.12 10.49
C ALA A 134 -1.71 9.38 11.21
N TYR A 135 -0.51 9.35 10.62
CA TYR A 135 0.67 8.80 11.28
C TYR A 135 1.07 9.75 12.41
N PRO A 136 1.24 9.24 13.63
CA PRO A 136 1.90 10.03 14.67
C PRO A 136 3.30 10.39 14.18
N ASP A 137 3.84 11.51 14.69
CA ASP A 137 5.21 11.90 14.39
C ASP A 137 6.13 10.68 14.61
N PRO A 138 7.05 10.41 13.68
CA PRO A 138 7.99 9.31 13.85
C PRO A 138 8.64 9.51 15.21
N LEU A 139 8.60 8.45 16.04
CA LEU A 139 9.26 8.48 17.34
C LEU A 139 10.67 9.03 17.12
N PRO A 140 11.15 9.98 17.94
CA PRO A 140 12.47 10.56 17.76
C PRO A 140 13.51 9.47 17.98
N VAL A 141 13.87 8.76 16.90
CA VAL A 141 15.00 7.86 16.88
C VAL A 141 16.21 8.77 16.82
N GLN A 142 16.68 9.18 18.00
CA GLN A 142 17.94 9.88 18.11
C GLN A 142 19.04 8.89 17.71
N THR A 143 19.60 9.07 16.52
CA THR A 143 20.80 8.36 16.06
C THR A 143 22.08 8.99 16.61
N THR A 144 21.97 10.02 17.45
CA THR A 144 23.09 10.56 18.19
C THR A 144 23.57 9.54 19.21
N THR A 145 24.87 9.57 19.52
CA THR A 145 25.47 8.72 20.54
C THR A 145 24.85 9.10 21.89
N PHE A 146 23.78 8.39 22.26
CA PHE A 146 23.12 8.58 23.55
C PHE A 146 24.15 8.33 24.65
N ASN A 147 24.36 9.32 25.52
CA ASN A 147 25.25 9.18 26.67
C ASN A 147 24.41 8.80 27.89
N PRO A 148 24.47 7.56 28.40
CA PRO A 148 23.68 7.15 29.56
C PRO A 148 23.96 7.98 30.81
N ALA A 149 25.11 8.66 30.88
CA ALA A 149 25.45 9.55 31.98
C ALA A 149 24.63 10.86 32.01
N SER A 150 23.92 11.20 30.93
CA SER A 150 23.06 12.39 30.90
C SER A 150 21.62 12.13 31.36
N ILE A 151 21.28 10.91 31.80
CA ILE A 151 19.95 10.58 32.30
C ILE A 151 19.75 11.26 33.67
N PRO A 152 18.67 12.06 33.88
CA PRO A 152 18.47 12.80 35.13
C PRO A 152 18.41 11.92 36.38
N GLN A 153 17.67 10.81 36.32
CA GLN A 153 17.52 9.87 37.42
C GLN A 153 17.96 8.48 36.97
N PRO A 154 19.27 8.17 36.99
CA PRO A 154 19.79 6.89 36.54
C PRO A 154 19.30 5.78 37.47
N LEU A 155 18.74 4.73 36.87
CA LEU A 155 18.24 3.54 37.56
C LEU A 155 18.53 2.32 36.69
N LYS A 156 19.55 1.56 37.05
CA LYS A 156 19.93 0.35 36.31
C LYS A 156 19.16 -0.85 36.85
N GLN A 157 18.14 -1.28 36.13
CA GLN A 157 17.36 -2.47 36.44
C GLN A 157 17.31 -3.39 35.23
N ASN A 158 17.76 -4.64 35.40
CA ASN A 158 17.71 -5.64 34.35
C ASN A 158 16.36 -6.38 34.37
N PHE A 159 15.78 -6.59 33.19
CA PHE A 159 14.56 -7.37 33.00
C PHE A 159 14.89 -8.60 32.15
N GLY A 160 15.43 -9.62 32.79
CA GLY A 160 16.01 -10.77 32.10
C GLY A 160 17.34 -10.39 31.42
N ASN A 161 17.57 -10.96 30.23
CA ASN A 161 18.83 -10.79 29.49
C ASN A 161 18.69 -9.88 28.26
N ASP A 162 17.50 -9.37 27.96
CA ASP A 162 17.21 -8.70 26.69
C ASP A 162 17.05 -7.19 26.84
N ILE A 163 16.57 -6.71 27.99
CA ILE A 163 16.22 -5.30 28.21
C ILE A 163 16.75 -4.85 29.57
N GLN A 164 17.34 -3.66 29.57
CA GLN A 164 17.76 -2.93 30.77
C GLN A 164 17.08 -1.58 30.82
N LEU A 165 16.45 -1.25 31.94
CA LEU A 165 16.09 0.14 32.27
C LEU A 165 17.39 0.84 32.69
N LEU A 166 17.68 1.98 32.07
CA LEU A 166 18.85 2.81 32.34
C LEU A 166 18.54 3.93 33.34
N GLY A 167 17.29 4.37 33.38
CA GLY A 167 16.82 5.42 34.27
C GLY A 167 15.50 6.02 33.81
N TYR A 168 15.13 7.12 34.44
CA TYR A 168 13.92 7.87 34.11
C TYR A 168 14.16 9.38 34.22
N ASP A 169 13.24 10.14 33.64
CA ASP A 169 13.12 11.58 33.84
C ASP A 169 11.68 11.87 34.28
N PHE A 170 11.55 12.43 35.47
CA PHE A 170 10.29 12.73 36.12
C PHE A 170 10.13 14.25 36.21
N GLN A 171 9.22 14.79 35.41
CA GLN A 171 8.92 16.22 35.34
C GLN A 171 7.45 16.44 35.75
N PRO A 172 7.18 16.69 37.05
CA PRO A 172 5.83 16.99 37.49
C PRO A 172 5.42 18.38 36.98
N ASP A 173 4.22 18.47 36.39
CA ASP A 173 3.58 19.75 36.07
C ASP A 173 2.52 20.04 37.15
N PRO A 174 2.86 20.87 38.18
CA PRO A 174 1.95 21.13 39.29
C PRO A 174 0.69 21.90 38.87
N ASP A 175 0.75 22.65 37.77
CA ASP A 175 -0.36 23.49 37.31
C ASP A 175 -1.39 22.67 36.54
N GLN A 176 -0.95 21.63 35.84
CA GLN A 176 -1.84 20.75 35.07
C GLN A 176 -2.26 19.48 35.83
N ALA A 177 -1.67 19.20 36.99
CA ALA A 177 -1.81 17.93 37.70
C ALA A 177 -1.49 16.71 36.81
N ILE A 178 -0.59 16.88 35.84
CA ILE A 178 -0.11 15.84 34.92
C ILE A 178 1.31 15.45 35.33
N ILE A 179 1.60 14.15 35.24
CA ILE A 179 2.92 13.59 35.47
C ILE A 179 3.53 13.21 34.12
N ASN A 180 4.61 13.89 33.74
CA ASN A 180 5.40 13.50 32.57
C ASN A 180 6.54 12.59 33.03
N LEU A 181 6.46 11.31 32.65
CA LEU A 181 7.47 10.30 32.95
C LEU A 181 8.09 9.80 31.64
N THR A 182 9.39 10.03 31.47
CA THR A 182 10.16 9.46 30.37
C THR A 182 11.01 8.32 30.90
N LEU A 183 10.93 7.13 30.29
CA LEU A 183 11.72 5.97 30.67
C LEU A 183 12.81 5.72 29.62
N PHE A 184 14.05 5.54 30.07
CA PHE A 184 15.19 5.27 29.20
C PHE A 184 15.52 3.77 29.24
N TRP A 185 15.37 3.09 28.12
CA TRP A 185 15.59 1.66 27.99
C TRP A 185 16.75 1.37 27.04
N GLN A 186 17.43 0.25 27.27
CA GLN A 186 18.44 -0.31 26.38
C GLN A 186 18.13 -1.77 26.09
N ALA A 187 18.10 -2.12 24.80
CA ALA A 187 18.17 -3.52 24.39
C ALA A 187 19.62 -4.01 24.58
N LEU A 188 19.79 -5.09 25.35
CA LEU A 188 21.09 -5.71 25.60
C LEU A 188 21.52 -6.61 24.44
N ASN A 189 20.54 -7.17 23.73
CA ASN A 189 20.72 -7.97 22.52
C ASN A 189 20.08 -7.26 21.33
N PRO A 190 20.76 -7.11 20.18
CA PRO A 190 20.10 -6.66 18.96
C PRO A 190 19.01 -7.68 18.56
N VAL A 191 17.80 -7.19 18.27
CA VAL A 191 16.69 -7.98 17.74
C VAL A 191 16.95 -8.33 16.28
#